data_AF-A0ABD3W7T1-F1
#
_entry.id   AF-A0ABD3W7T1-F1
#
_cell.length_a   1.000
_cell.length_b   1.000
_cell.length_c   1.000
_cell.angle_alpha   90.00
_cell.angle_beta   90.00
_cell.angle_gamma   90.00
#
_symmetry.space_group_name_H-M   'P 1'
#
loop_
_entity.id
_entity.type
_entity.pdbx_description
1 polymer ?
#
loop_
_entity_poly.entity_id
_entity_poly.type
_entity_poly.pdbx_seq_one_letter_code
_entity_poly.pdbx_strand_id
1 'polypeptide(L)'
;MWNSVFREHQQVSPMCLGFLQWDQHSEEQWGLGWRERAICNKCTYKSSMFNMFKEIVNKSPGRKAADINRGLQVGLTQVSMGNAGLRKLLLSASIPAPSTKGMQKVSNKVCKEIIQENILDMRCRRQKLREINIARGNPPDIIDVKGDGSYNNPLYSGVGKTPFQPATQVCYIQAENVTSKNDIIALTTKNKLCSHRIQHQSDELNMTNKTCDCTANITY
;
A
#
# COMPACT_ATOMS: atom_id res chain seq x y z
N MET A 1 -27.26 8.59 10.71
CA MET A 1 -26.65 9.65 11.53
C MET A 1 -27.61 10.79 11.80
N TRP A 2 -27.95 11.65 10.83
CA TRP A 2 -28.78 12.85 11.12
C TRP A 2 -30.08 12.57 11.88
N ASN A 3 -30.83 11.53 11.48
CA ASN A 3 -32.06 11.15 12.18
C ASN A 3 -31.85 10.78 13.66
N SER A 4 -30.70 10.19 14.03
CA SER A 4 -30.41 9.90 15.44
C SER A 4 -30.07 11.17 16.20
N VAL A 5 -29.25 12.05 15.60
CA VAL A 5 -28.90 13.35 16.20
C VAL A 5 -30.14 14.23 16.42
N PHE A 6 -31.06 14.32 15.44
CA PHE A 6 -32.30 15.08 15.59
C PHE A 6 -33.17 14.54 16.74
N ARG A 7 -33.31 13.22 16.86
CA ARG A 7 -34.06 12.58 17.94
C ARG A 7 -33.41 12.83 19.30
N GLU A 8 -32.09 12.69 19.39
CA GLU A 8 -31.33 12.97 20.63
C GLU A 8 -31.48 14.43 21.05
N HIS A 9 -31.35 15.38 20.11
CA HIS A 9 -31.54 16.80 20.38
C HIS A 9 -32.96 17.09 20.91
N GLN A 10 -33.99 16.51 20.31
CA GLN A 10 -35.37 16.67 20.76
C GLN A 10 -35.60 16.08 22.16
N GLN A 11 -34.91 14.99 22.53
CA GLN A 11 -34.98 14.43 23.86
C GLN A 11 -34.29 15.30 24.91
N VAL A 12 -33.12 15.86 24.58
CA VAL A 12 -32.31 16.68 25.51
C VAL A 12 -32.86 18.10 25.65
N SER A 13 -33.40 18.66 24.57
CA SER A 13 -33.89 20.04 24.52
C SER A 13 -35.14 20.14 23.63
N PRO A 14 -36.30 19.64 24.11
CA PRO A 14 -37.52 19.50 23.31
C PRO A 14 -38.10 20.82 22.81
N MET A 15 -37.82 21.93 23.51
CA MET A 15 -38.29 23.27 23.17
C MET A 15 -37.27 24.09 22.38
N CYS A 16 -36.11 23.52 22.02
CA CYS A 16 -35.08 24.26 21.33
C CYS A 16 -35.39 24.39 19.83
N LEU A 17 -35.63 25.62 19.38
CA LEU A 17 -35.78 26.00 17.97
C LEU A 17 -34.42 26.32 17.32
N GLY A 18 -33.37 25.63 17.77
CA GLY A 18 -32.00 25.78 17.25
C GLY A 18 -31.77 24.90 16.03
N PHE A 19 -30.79 25.30 15.22
CA PHE A 19 -30.32 24.50 14.10
C PHE A 19 -29.11 23.68 14.54
N LEU A 20 -29.10 22.42 14.12
CA LEU A 20 -27.94 21.55 14.27
C LEU A 20 -26.95 21.85 13.15
N GLN A 21 -25.71 22.07 13.54
CA GLN A 21 -24.59 22.31 12.65
C GLN A 21 -23.40 21.44 13.05
N TRP A 22 -22.45 21.27 12.14
CA TRP A 22 -21.21 20.57 12.44
C TRP A 22 -20.32 21.37 13.39
N ASP A 23 -19.70 20.69 14.33
CA ASP A 23 -18.68 21.27 15.20
C ASP A 23 -17.32 21.29 14.49
N GLN A 24 -17.10 22.34 13.70
CA GLN A 24 -15.86 22.57 12.97
C GLN A 24 -14.64 22.68 13.89
N HIS A 25 -14.80 23.01 15.18
CA HIS A 25 -13.68 23.13 16.10
C HIS A 25 -13.22 21.78 16.66
N SER A 26 -14.08 20.77 16.61
CA SER A 26 -13.82 19.45 17.16
C SER A 26 -13.66 18.38 16.07
N GLU A 27 -13.58 18.78 14.81
CA GLU A 27 -13.36 17.86 13.70
C GLU A 27 -12.06 17.05 13.90
N GLU A 28 -12.14 15.74 13.71
CA GLU A 28 -10.97 14.88 13.77
C GLU A 28 -10.65 14.33 12.38
N GLN A 29 -9.51 14.75 11.83
CA GLN A 29 -9.01 14.19 10.59
C GLN A 29 -8.49 12.76 10.78
N TRP A 30 -8.96 11.84 9.94
CA TRP A 30 -8.62 10.42 9.93
C TRP A 30 -8.00 9.97 8.61
N GLY A 31 -6.83 10.52 8.29
CA GLY A 31 -6.27 10.41 6.95
C GLY A 31 -7.06 11.30 5.99
N LEU A 32 -7.71 10.72 4.99
CA LEU A 32 -8.68 11.45 4.15
C LEU A 32 -10.12 11.39 4.66
N GLY A 33 -10.39 10.58 5.68
CA GLY A 33 -11.69 10.57 6.35
C GLY A 33 -11.80 11.64 7.42
N TRP A 34 -13.02 11.96 7.81
CA TRP A 34 -13.31 12.88 8.91
C TRP A 34 -14.21 12.21 9.96
N ARG A 35 -14.02 12.58 11.22
CA ARG A 35 -14.99 12.31 12.27
C ARG A 35 -15.55 13.64 12.73
N GLU A 36 -16.86 13.72 12.76
CA GLU A 36 -17.57 14.96 13.08
C GLU A 36 -18.65 14.70 14.13
N ARG A 37 -18.95 15.74 14.89
CA ARG A 37 -20.10 15.77 15.80
C ARG A 37 -20.98 16.96 15.43
N ALA A 38 -22.27 16.82 15.68
CA ALA A 38 -23.23 17.89 15.52
C ALA A 38 -23.41 18.63 16.86
N ILE A 39 -23.57 19.94 16.78
CA ILE A 39 -23.87 20.82 17.90
C ILE A 39 -25.09 21.68 17.57
N CYS A 40 -25.83 22.07 18.59
CA CYS A 40 -26.89 23.05 18.42
C CYS A 40 -26.31 24.46 18.53
N ASN A 41 -26.80 25.40 17.71
CA ASN A 41 -26.39 26.80 17.77
C ASN A 41 -27.04 27.60 18.91
N LYS A 42 -28.12 27.09 19.54
CA LYS A 42 -28.87 27.78 20.59
C LYS A 42 -28.76 27.13 21.97
N CYS A 43 -28.71 25.80 22.04
CA CYS A 43 -28.57 25.08 23.30
C CYS A 43 -27.18 24.44 23.44
N THR A 44 -26.92 23.84 24.59
CA THR A 44 -25.62 23.20 24.91
C THR A 44 -25.51 21.77 24.36
N TYR A 45 -26.44 21.33 23.50
CA TYR A 45 -26.43 19.98 22.93
C TYR A 45 -25.20 19.74 22.06
N LYS A 46 -24.54 18.60 22.32
CA LYS A 46 -23.43 18.06 21.54
C LYS A 46 -23.68 16.57 21.32
N SER A 47 -23.65 16.13 20.06
CA SER A 47 -23.79 14.72 19.74
C SER A 47 -22.51 13.92 20.04
N SER A 48 -22.63 12.60 19.97
CA SER A 48 -21.45 11.73 19.85
C SER A 48 -20.67 12.01 18.55
N MET A 49 -19.42 11.56 18.49
CA MET A 49 -18.59 11.62 17.29
C MET A 49 -19.00 10.51 16.31
N PHE A 50 -19.28 10.90 15.07
CA PHE A 50 -19.62 9.98 14.00
C PHE A 50 -18.49 9.93 12.97
N ASN A 51 -18.21 8.75 12.46
CA ASN A 51 -17.29 8.59 11.34
C ASN A 51 -18.02 8.94 10.04
N MET A 52 -17.47 9.90 9.27
CA MET A 52 -17.95 10.28 7.94
C MET A 52 -17.36 9.37 6.84
N PHE A 53 -16.93 8.17 7.22
CA PHE A 53 -16.31 7.17 6.37
C PHE A 53 -16.68 5.76 6.87
N LYS A 54 -16.52 4.75 6.00
CA LYS A 54 -16.72 3.37 6.44
C LYS A 54 -15.43 2.85 7.05
N GLU A 55 -15.54 2.23 8.22
CA GLU A 55 -14.40 1.54 8.82
C GLU A 55 -14.18 0.20 8.15
N ILE A 56 -12.92 -0.12 7.88
CA ILE A 56 -12.53 -1.45 7.45
C ILE A 56 -12.59 -2.38 8.66
N VAL A 57 -13.40 -3.42 8.55
CA VAL A 57 -13.50 -4.46 9.59
C VAL A 57 -12.18 -5.22 9.66
N ASN A 58 -11.50 -5.15 10.79
CA ASN A 58 -10.30 -5.93 11.08
C ASN A 58 -10.32 -6.45 12.52
N LYS A 59 -9.72 -7.63 12.72
CA LYS A 59 -9.58 -8.25 14.06
C LYS A 59 -8.42 -7.68 14.89
N SER A 60 -7.61 -6.81 14.30
CA SER A 60 -6.45 -6.24 14.98
C SER A 60 -6.88 -5.19 16.01
N PRO A 61 -6.29 -5.19 17.21
CA PRO A 61 -6.58 -4.18 18.22
C PRO A 61 -6.19 -2.78 17.74
N GLY A 62 -6.92 -1.78 18.21
CA GLY A 62 -6.66 -0.36 17.94
C GLY A 62 -7.61 0.28 16.93
N ARG A 63 -7.23 1.49 16.51
CA ARG A 63 -8.01 2.36 15.63
C ARG A 63 -8.22 1.71 14.26
N LYS A 64 -9.48 1.60 13.81
CA LYS A 64 -9.81 1.04 12.50
C LYS A 64 -9.50 2.03 11.38
N ALA A 65 -9.06 1.52 10.24
CA ALA A 65 -8.73 2.36 9.09
C ALA A 65 -10.02 2.77 8.35
N ALA A 66 -10.06 4.00 7.85
CA ALA A 66 -11.08 4.40 6.88
C ALA A 66 -10.89 3.63 5.56
N ASP A 67 -11.99 3.23 4.94
CA ASP A 67 -12.04 2.57 3.64
C ASP A 67 -11.35 3.39 2.53
N ILE A 68 -11.63 4.69 2.48
CA ILE A 68 -11.03 5.62 1.52
C ILE A 68 -9.49 5.61 1.57
N ASN A 69 -8.89 5.45 2.76
CA ASN A 69 -7.44 5.45 2.90
C ASN A 69 -6.81 4.22 2.23
N ARG A 70 -7.45 3.05 2.28
CA ARG A 70 -6.96 1.87 1.57
C ARG A 70 -7.29 1.90 0.10
N GLY A 71 -8.52 2.28 -0.26
CA GLY A 71 -8.95 2.38 -1.65
C GLY A 71 -8.04 3.32 -2.45
N LEU A 72 -7.67 4.46 -1.87
CA LEU A 72 -6.71 5.37 -2.47
C LEU A 72 -5.35 4.71 -2.73
N GLN A 73 -4.82 3.96 -1.76
CA GLN A 73 -3.54 3.28 -1.91
C GLN A 73 -3.58 2.19 -2.99
N VAL A 74 -4.71 1.50 -3.15
CA VAL A 74 -4.93 0.59 -4.29
C VAL A 74 -4.91 1.37 -5.60
N GLY A 75 -5.58 2.53 -5.67
CA GLY A 75 -5.52 3.39 -6.86
C GLY A 75 -4.10 3.87 -7.19
N LEU A 76 -3.32 4.22 -6.17
CA LEU A 76 -1.94 4.68 -6.34
C LEU A 76 -1.01 3.61 -6.93
N THR A 77 -1.32 2.31 -6.82
CA THR A 77 -0.49 1.27 -7.46
C THR A 77 -0.72 1.18 -8.97
N GLN A 78 -1.80 1.76 -9.48
CA GLN A 78 -2.17 1.76 -10.90
C GLN A 78 -1.75 3.04 -11.63
N VAL A 79 -1.29 4.05 -10.89
CA VAL A 79 -0.83 5.32 -11.45
C VAL A 79 0.64 5.55 -11.14
N SER A 80 1.34 6.31 -11.98
CA SER A 80 2.74 6.68 -11.78
C SER A 80 2.91 7.79 -10.72
N MET A 81 2.30 7.61 -9.54
CA MET A 81 2.29 8.61 -8.48
C MET A 81 2.49 7.96 -7.11
N GLY A 82 3.55 8.37 -6.41
CA GLY A 82 3.78 7.98 -5.02
C GLY A 82 3.05 8.87 -4.01
N ASN A 83 3.11 8.47 -2.73
CA ASN A 83 2.51 9.21 -1.61
C ASN A 83 2.96 10.69 -1.55
N ALA A 84 4.21 10.99 -1.91
CA ALA A 84 4.71 12.35 -1.94
C ALA A 84 4.05 13.19 -3.04
N GLY A 85 3.84 12.62 -4.23
CA GLY A 85 3.14 13.27 -5.33
C GLY A 85 1.68 13.56 -4.99
N LEU A 86 0.99 12.56 -4.44
CA LEU A 86 -0.39 12.73 -4.00
C LEU A 86 -0.53 13.82 -2.93
N ARG A 87 0.37 13.85 -1.94
CA ARG A 87 0.36 14.92 -0.92
C ARG A 87 0.50 16.31 -1.53
N LYS A 88 1.36 16.48 -2.54
CA LYS A 88 1.49 17.75 -3.26
C LYS A 88 0.17 18.13 -3.93
N LEU A 89 -0.49 17.21 -4.62
CA LEU A 89 -1.78 17.46 -5.25
C LEU A 89 -2.86 17.87 -4.25
N LEU A 90 -2.96 17.17 -3.12
CA LEU A 90 -3.94 17.50 -2.07
C LEU A 90 -3.70 18.92 -1.54
N LEU A 91 -2.44 19.27 -1.26
CA LEU A 91 -2.09 20.61 -0.79
C LEU A 91 -2.38 21.69 -1.85
N SER A 92 -2.10 21.41 -3.12
CA SER A 92 -2.44 22.32 -4.24
C SER A 92 -3.94 22.53 -4.40
N ALA A 93 -4.75 21.54 -4.05
CA ALA A 93 -6.21 21.61 -4.05
C ALA A 93 -6.80 22.17 -2.73
N SER A 94 -5.97 22.67 -1.82
CA SER A 94 -6.39 23.13 -0.49
C SER A 94 -7.07 22.04 0.37
N ILE A 95 -6.75 20.77 0.11
CA ILE A 95 -7.23 19.61 0.88
C ILE A 95 -6.17 19.24 1.93
N PRO A 96 -6.53 19.15 3.23
CA PRO A 96 -5.59 18.75 4.28
C PRO A 96 -4.97 17.38 4.00
N ALA A 97 -3.66 17.33 3.81
CA ALA A 97 -2.97 16.12 3.39
C ALA A 97 -2.66 15.16 4.56
N PRO A 98 -3.01 13.86 4.47
CA PRO A 98 -2.73 12.85 5.50
C PRO A 98 -1.24 12.70 5.81
N SER A 99 -0.84 12.47 7.06
CA SER A 99 0.58 12.33 7.42
C SER A 99 1.37 11.34 6.53
N THR A 100 2.60 11.71 6.19
CA THR A 100 3.51 10.87 5.37
C THR A 100 3.70 9.48 5.96
N LYS A 101 3.93 9.40 7.28
CA LYS A 101 4.08 8.14 8.02
C LYS A 101 2.80 7.30 7.98
N GLY A 102 1.63 7.95 8.10
CA GLY A 102 0.33 7.27 8.00
C GLY A 102 0.13 6.67 6.61
N MET A 103 0.34 7.46 5.55
CA MET A 103 0.22 6.99 4.18
C MET A 103 1.18 5.83 3.88
N GLN A 104 2.44 5.91 4.33
CA GLN A 104 3.41 4.84 4.13
C GLN A 104 3.01 3.54 4.85
N LYS A 105 2.46 3.64 6.07
CA LYS A 105 1.95 2.47 6.79
C LYS A 105 0.80 1.79 6.05
N VAL A 106 -0.14 2.57 5.51
CA VAL A 106 -1.27 2.02 4.74
C VAL A 106 -0.78 1.43 3.43
N SER A 107 0.11 2.12 2.72
CA SER A 107 0.75 1.64 1.49
C SER A 107 1.42 0.28 1.71
N ASN A 108 2.27 0.15 2.74
CA ASN A 108 2.93 -1.12 3.06
C ASN A 108 1.94 -2.25 3.37
N LYS A 109 0.75 -1.95 3.91
CA LYS A 109 -0.27 -2.97 4.17
C LYS A 109 -0.96 -3.40 2.88
N VAL A 110 -1.38 -2.43 2.07
CA VAL A 110 -2.06 -2.69 0.79
C VAL A 110 -1.13 -3.40 -0.19
N CYS A 111 0.13 -2.99 -0.30
CA CYS A 111 1.10 -3.66 -1.18
C CYS A 111 1.31 -5.13 -0.80
N LYS A 112 1.27 -5.49 0.50
CA LYS A 112 1.35 -6.91 0.92
C LYS A 112 0.15 -7.72 0.43
N GLU A 113 -1.06 -7.16 0.56
CA GLU A 113 -2.30 -7.80 0.07
C GLU A 113 -2.25 -7.96 -1.47
N ILE A 114 -1.81 -6.92 -2.19
CA ILE A 114 -1.64 -6.98 -3.66
C ILE A 114 -0.62 -8.04 -4.09
N ILE A 115 0.52 -8.16 -3.38
CA ILE A 115 1.53 -9.19 -3.69
C ILE A 115 0.92 -10.59 -3.54
N GLN A 116 0.12 -10.81 -2.50
CA GLN A 116 -0.52 -12.11 -2.27
C GLN A 116 -1.50 -12.44 -3.40
N GLU A 117 -2.36 -11.50 -3.77
CA GLU A 117 -3.30 -11.67 -4.89
C GLU A 117 -2.57 -11.95 -6.21
N ASN A 118 -1.48 -11.22 -6.50
CA ASN A 118 -0.68 -11.46 -7.70
C ASN A 118 -0.04 -12.86 -7.72
N ILE A 119 0.43 -13.36 -6.58
CA ILE A 119 0.99 -14.73 -6.49
C ILE A 119 -0.08 -15.78 -6.77
N LEU A 120 -1.31 -15.58 -6.25
CA LEU A 120 -2.44 -16.47 -6.48
C LEU A 120 -2.88 -16.45 -7.94
N ASP A 121 -2.98 -15.26 -8.54
CA ASP A 121 -3.32 -15.09 -9.95
C ASP A 121 -2.29 -15.78 -10.86
N MET A 122 -0.99 -15.51 -10.66
CA MET A 122 0.08 -16.18 -11.41
C MET A 122 0.11 -17.70 -11.20
N ARG A 123 -0.33 -18.21 -10.03
CA ARG A 123 -0.50 -19.66 -9.81
C ARG A 123 -1.67 -20.21 -10.62
N CYS A 124 -2.83 -19.53 -10.63
CA CYS A 124 -3.99 -19.94 -11.42
C CYS A 124 -3.67 -19.97 -12.93
N ARG A 125 -2.93 -18.96 -13.42
CA ARG A 125 -2.45 -18.92 -14.82
C ARG A 125 -1.60 -20.15 -15.17
N ARG A 126 -0.65 -20.52 -14.30
CA ARG A 126 0.18 -21.73 -14.49
C ARG A 126 -0.64 -23.02 -14.51
N GLN A 127 -1.68 -23.13 -13.69
CA GLN A 127 -2.58 -24.28 -13.70
C GLN A 127 -3.34 -24.39 -15.03
N LYS A 128 -3.86 -23.28 -15.55
CA LYS A 128 -4.52 -23.24 -16.87
C LYS A 128 -3.57 -23.64 -18.00
N LEU A 129 -2.31 -23.20 -17.96
CA LEU A 129 -1.30 -23.61 -18.94
C LEU A 129 -1.01 -25.11 -18.89
N ARG A 130 -0.96 -25.69 -17.68
CA ARG A 130 -0.82 -27.13 -17.49
C ARG A 130 -1.97 -27.90 -18.15
N GLU A 131 -3.22 -27.47 -17.93
CA GLU A 131 -4.41 -28.07 -18.56
C GLU A 131 -4.37 -27.97 -20.09
N ILE A 132 -3.96 -26.82 -20.62
CA ILE A 132 -3.79 -26.61 -22.08
C ILE A 132 -2.74 -27.57 -22.65
N ASN A 133 -1.61 -27.75 -21.96
CA ASN A 133 -0.57 -28.68 -22.40
C ASN A 133 -1.06 -30.13 -22.43
N ILE A 134 -1.79 -30.56 -21.40
CA ILE A 134 -2.42 -31.89 -21.36
C ILE A 134 -3.37 -32.08 -22.55
N ALA A 135 -4.23 -31.09 -22.83
CA ALA A 135 -5.17 -31.16 -23.94
C ALA A 135 -4.47 -31.21 -25.31
N ARG A 136 -3.26 -30.66 -25.43
CA ARG A 136 -2.43 -30.70 -26.65
C ARG A 136 -1.57 -31.96 -26.77
N GLY A 137 -1.53 -32.83 -25.74
CA GLY A 137 -0.63 -33.99 -25.70
C GLY A 137 0.83 -33.64 -25.39
N ASN A 138 1.11 -32.43 -24.90
CA ASN A 138 2.44 -31.98 -24.52
C ASN A 138 2.75 -32.31 -23.05
N PRO A 139 4.03 -32.32 -22.64
CA PRO A 139 4.40 -32.47 -21.23
C PRO A 139 3.73 -31.38 -20.36
N PRO A 140 3.01 -31.76 -19.29
CA PRO A 140 2.18 -30.83 -18.52
C PRO A 140 3.00 -29.75 -17.80
N ASP A 141 4.18 -30.11 -17.31
CA ASP A 141 4.98 -29.27 -16.40
C ASP A 141 6.09 -28.49 -17.13
N ILE A 142 6.12 -28.53 -18.46
CA ILE A 142 7.08 -27.79 -19.30
C ILE A 142 6.36 -26.63 -19.97
N ILE A 143 6.82 -25.41 -19.72
CA ILE A 143 6.24 -24.19 -20.27
C ILE A 143 7.39 -23.37 -20.87
N ASP A 144 7.31 -23.10 -22.17
CA ASP A 144 8.21 -22.15 -22.82
C ASP A 144 7.90 -20.73 -22.33
N VAL A 145 8.94 -20.00 -21.95
CA VAL A 145 8.81 -18.66 -21.37
C VAL A 145 9.72 -17.66 -22.06
N LYS A 146 9.23 -16.42 -22.14
CA LYS A 146 10.04 -15.24 -22.46
C LYS A 146 10.24 -14.46 -21.17
N GLY A 147 11.47 -14.02 -20.94
CA GLY A 147 11.84 -13.25 -19.75
C GLY A 147 12.40 -11.89 -20.14
N ASP A 148 12.03 -10.86 -19.38
CA ASP A 148 12.64 -9.55 -19.48
C ASP A 148 13.01 -9.00 -18.09
N GLY A 149 14.16 -8.34 -18.01
CA GLY A 149 14.77 -7.86 -16.78
C GLY A 149 15.02 -6.36 -16.84
N SER A 150 14.35 -5.62 -15.95
CA SER A 150 14.53 -4.19 -15.80
C SER A 150 15.34 -3.87 -14.54
N TYR A 151 16.37 -3.04 -14.70
CA TYR A 151 17.19 -2.53 -13.61
C TYR A 151 16.78 -1.11 -13.24
N ASN A 152 16.94 -0.75 -11.97
CA ASN A 152 16.60 0.61 -11.51
C ASN A 152 17.57 1.70 -12.00
N ASN A 153 18.76 1.31 -12.45
CA ASN A 153 19.76 2.20 -13.06
C ASN A 153 20.26 1.59 -14.37
N PRO A 154 20.72 2.42 -15.33
CA PRO A 154 21.38 1.93 -16.54
C PRO A 154 22.64 1.13 -16.22
N LEU A 155 22.91 0.06 -16.98
CA LEU A 155 24.06 -0.81 -16.70
C LEU A 155 25.43 -0.12 -16.77
N TYR A 156 25.53 1.01 -17.49
CA TYR A 156 26.77 1.77 -17.60
C TYR A 156 27.03 2.69 -16.39
N SER A 157 26.04 2.94 -15.50
CA SER A 157 26.23 3.86 -14.37
C SER A 157 27.20 3.35 -13.29
N GLY A 158 27.53 2.05 -13.32
CA GLY A 158 28.52 1.42 -12.44
C GLY A 158 29.94 1.34 -13.03
N VAL A 159 30.15 1.77 -14.28
CA VAL A 159 31.45 1.68 -14.95
C VAL A 159 32.50 2.46 -14.15
N GLY A 160 33.60 1.78 -13.78
CA GLY A 160 34.71 2.34 -13.00
C GLY A 160 34.49 2.45 -11.49
N LYS A 161 33.29 2.19 -10.96
CA LYS A 161 32.99 2.22 -9.51
C LYS A 161 32.67 0.85 -8.95
N THR A 162 31.82 0.09 -9.65
CA THR A 162 31.36 -1.23 -9.22
C THR A 162 31.28 -2.17 -10.43
N PRO A 163 32.40 -2.82 -10.82
CA PRO A 163 32.41 -3.77 -11.94
C PRO A 163 31.33 -4.84 -11.76
N PHE A 164 30.51 -5.08 -12.79
CA PHE A 164 29.39 -6.04 -12.80
C PHE A 164 28.23 -5.73 -11.84
N GLN A 165 28.18 -4.55 -11.22
CA GLN A 165 27.13 -4.20 -10.25
C GLN A 165 26.58 -2.77 -10.39
N PRO A 166 26.02 -2.40 -11.55
CA PRO A 166 25.56 -1.04 -11.81
C PRO A 166 24.22 -0.69 -11.15
N ALA A 167 23.41 -1.68 -10.81
CA ALA A 167 22.06 -1.51 -10.28
C ALA A 167 21.89 -2.19 -8.91
N THR A 168 21.14 -1.51 -8.03
CA THR A 168 20.83 -2.00 -6.68
C THR A 168 19.56 -2.81 -6.64
N GLN A 169 18.68 -2.66 -7.64
CA GLN A 169 17.39 -3.35 -7.71
C GLN A 169 17.16 -3.85 -9.13
N VAL A 170 16.52 -5.03 -9.21
CA VAL A 170 16.11 -5.64 -10.48
C VAL A 170 14.69 -6.19 -10.34
N CYS A 171 13.91 -6.03 -11.40
CA CYS A 171 12.62 -6.66 -11.58
C CYS A 171 12.69 -7.55 -12.82
N TYR A 172 12.41 -8.84 -12.67
CA TYR A 172 12.45 -9.82 -13.74
C TYR A 172 11.06 -10.42 -13.94
N ILE A 173 10.50 -10.25 -15.14
CA ILE A 173 9.16 -10.68 -15.52
C ILE A 173 9.31 -11.91 -16.42
N GLN A 174 8.50 -12.94 -16.20
CA GLN A 174 8.40 -14.09 -17.09
C GLN A 174 6.97 -14.20 -17.63
N ALA A 175 6.86 -14.17 -18.95
CA ALA A 175 5.63 -14.40 -19.69
C ALA A 175 5.67 -15.77 -20.37
N GLU A 176 4.54 -16.45 -20.41
CA GLU A 176 4.39 -17.70 -21.16
C GLU A 176 4.47 -17.46 -22.68
N ASN A 177 4.95 -18.46 -23.43
CA ASN A 177 5.07 -18.42 -24.90
C ASN A 177 4.38 -19.65 -25.54
N VAL A 178 3.31 -20.13 -24.92
CA VAL A 178 2.54 -21.31 -25.34
C VAL A 178 1.19 -20.90 -25.92
N THR A 179 0.66 -19.75 -25.51
CA THR A 179 -0.60 -19.17 -25.99
C THR A 179 -0.38 -17.80 -26.62
N SER A 180 -1.38 -17.32 -27.36
CA SER A 180 -1.34 -15.97 -27.95
C SER A 180 -1.48 -14.85 -26.91
N LYS A 181 -1.83 -15.16 -25.66
CA LYS A 181 -2.04 -14.17 -24.60
C LYS A 181 -0.73 -13.65 -24.01
N ASN A 182 0.32 -14.46 -24.02
CA ASN A 182 1.61 -14.15 -23.38
C ASN A 182 1.42 -13.71 -21.92
N ASP A 183 0.59 -14.45 -21.18
CA ASP A 183 0.28 -14.14 -19.79
C ASP A 183 1.55 -14.11 -18.92
N ILE A 184 1.64 -13.12 -18.03
CA ILE A 184 2.69 -13.09 -17.00
C ILE A 184 2.43 -14.21 -15.99
N ILE A 185 3.42 -15.08 -15.78
CA ILE A 185 3.32 -16.26 -14.91
C ILE A 185 4.29 -16.25 -13.73
N ALA A 186 5.29 -15.38 -13.78
CA ALA A 186 6.17 -15.13 -12.65
C ALA A 186 6.75 -13.72 -12.69
N LEU A 187 6.97 -13.17 -11.51
CA LEU A 187 7.59 -11.88 -11.27
C LEU A 187 8.59 -12.04 -10.13
N THR A 188 9.84 -11.67 -10.35
CA THR A 188 10.90 -11.73 -9.35
C THR A 188 11.52 -10.36 -9.18
N THR A 189 11.35 -9.76 -8.01
CA THR A 189 12.07 -8.53 -7.63
C THR A 189 13.20 -8.88 -6.67
N LYS A 190 14.40 -8.38 -6.93
CA LYS A 190 15.55 -8.49 -6.02
C LYS A 190 16.10 -7.10 -5.71
N ASN A 191 16.52 -6.91 -4.47
CA ASN A 191 17.08 -5.66 -3.96
C ASN A 191 18.32 -5.96 -3.14
N LYS A 192 19.42 -5.26 -3.42
CA LYS A 192 20.69 -5.34 -2.70
C LYS A 192 20.72 -4.47 -1.44
N LEU A 193 19.80 -3.52 -1.31
CA LEU A 193 19.72 -2.65 -0.14
C LEU A 193 19.31 -3.47 1.09
N CYS A 194 20.20 -3.55 2.06
CA CYS A 194 19.91 -4.18 3.34
C CYS A 194 19.04 -3.25 4.20
N SER A 195 17.91 -3.76 4.70
CA SER A 195 17.06 -3.04 5.67
C SER A 195 17.74 -2.84 7.03
N HIS A 196 18.82 -3.58 7.32
CA HIS A 196 19.59 -3.53 8.55
C HIS A 196 20.82 -2.63 8.48
N ARG A 197 20.85 -1.65 7.56
CA ARG A 197 21.98 -0.71 7.38
C ARG A 197 22.58 -0.19 8.70
N ILE A 198 21.75 0.12 9.69
CA ILE A 198 22.18 0.67 10.99
C ILE A 198 23.05 -0.35 11.75
N GLN A 199 22.72 -1.64 11.69
CA GLN A 199 23.53 -2.72 12.29
C GLN A 199 24.88 -2.91 11.57
N HIS A 200 25.00 -2.45 10.32
CA HIS A 200 26.26 -2.47 9.57
C HIS A 200 27.11 -1.21 9.76
N GLN A 201 26.57 -0.16 10.40
CA GLN A 201 27.31 1.06 10.70
C GLN A 201 28.01 1.02 12.06
N SER A 202 27.59 0.12 12.97
CA SER A 202 28.14 0.00 14.33
C SER A 202 29.32 -0.96 14.44
N ASP A 203 29.52 -1.84 13.46
CA ASP A 203 30.41 -3.00 13.61
C ASP A 203 31.63 -2.83 12.68
N GLU A 204 32.65 -2.11 13.16
CA GLU A 204 33.97 -2.12 12.52
C GLU A 204 34.62 -3.52 12.55
N LEU A 205 34.27 -4.39 13.50
CA LEU A 205 34.92 -5.69 13.66
C LEU A 205 33.94 -6.64 14.37
N ASN A 206 33.13 -7.41 13.64
CA ASN A 206 32.69 -8.76 14.04
C ASN A 206 31.79 -9.38 12.95
N MET A 207 32.41 -10.08 12.01
CA MET A 207 31.74 -10.84 10.94
C MET A 207 30.90 -12.04 11.45
N THR A 208 30.82 -12.28 12.75
CA THR A 208 30.28 -13.51 13.35
C THR A 208 28.84 -13.42 13.85
N ASN A 209 28.25 -12.22 13.97
CA ASN A 209 26.86 -12.04 14.44
C ASN A 209 25.94 -11.41 13.38
N LYS A 210 26.12 -11.79 12.11
CA LYS A 210 25.18 -11.39 11.04
C LYS A 210 23.84 -12.11 11.24
N THR A 211 22.81 -11.36 11.63
CA THR A 211 21.41 -11.83 11.64
C THR A 211 20.74 -11.75 10.26
N CYS A 212 21.46 -11.30 9.24
CA CYS A 212 20.97 -11.24 7.87
C CYS A 212 22.06 -11.62 6.85
N ASP A 213 21.64 -12.21 5.72
CA ASP A 213 22.50 -12.71 4.64
C ASP A 213 23.07 -11.58 3.75
N CYS A 214 23.53 -10.48 4.37
CA CYS A 214 24.05 -9.34 3.64
C CYS A 214 25.51 -9.54 3.22
N THR A 215 25.81 -9.24 1.96
CA THR A 215 27.17 -9.27 1.41
C THR A 215 27.93 -7.96 1.59
N ALA A 216 27.32 -6.95 2.22
CA ALA A 216 28.02 -5.74 2.63
C ALA A 216 29.18 -6.16 3.55
N ASN A 217 30.41 -5.76 3.18
CA ASN A 217 31.67 -6.06 3.86
C ASN A 217 32.23 -7.49 3.69
N ILE A 218 31.88 -8.23 2.63
CA ILE A 218 32.70 -9.39 2.22
C ILE A 218 33.92 -8.84 1.48
N THR A 219 35.09 -8.85 2.12
CA THR A 219 36.37 -8.63 1.45
C THR A 219 36.65 -9.80 0.52
N TYR A 220 36.86 -9.51 -0.77
CA TYR A 220 37.38 -10.46 -1.77
C TYR A 220 38.90 -10.54 -1.68
#